data_AF-A0A3C1T4Z0-F1
#
_entry.id   AF-A0A3C1T4Z0-F1
#
_cell.length_a   1.000
_cell.length_b   1.000
_cell.length_c   1.000
_cell.angle_alpha   90.00
_cell.angle_beta   90.00
_cell.angle_gamma   90.00
#
_symmetry.space_group_name_H-M   'P 1'
#
loop_
_entity.id
_entity.type
_entity.pdbx_description
1 polymer ?
#
loop_
_entity_poly.entity_id
_entity_poly.type
_entity_poly.pdbx_seq_one_letter_code
_entity_poly.pdbx_strand_id
1 'polypeptide(L)'
;MVIDQSHKRKFAVFYTACFLVSYAWLFFNHLLFHQLQPVFFLNRLDLTLNLFFVTGIQQAIKNNYGIQLLFDLLYLLLPLLTLGFINSRRGGIMAALHAVFNLVYALLLSSFTPLSIAGFAGWILLPWILVPSSAKGFYFMMHAMRYIFLLFFFSAGLWKIRTGALFHSGQMSAILVHQHAVYLADAPGNWFSRIIQYLIMHKNISYLLYLLVTLLELVFVAGFFTKKYDRWLAGFFVLFVLFDFVLMRINYFAWVAFLGCFWFSRHEEPGAEEIKT
;
A
#
# COMPACT_ATOMS: atom_id res chain seq x y z
N MET A 1 -0.11 -28.34 -4.44
CA MET A 1 -1.35 -28.19 -3.61
C MET A 1 -2.27 -27.26 -4.35
N VAL A 2 -3.48 -27.73 -4.68
CA VAL A 2 -4.45 -27.01 -5.50
C VAL A 2 -5.15 -25.92 -4.68
N ILE A 3 -5.40 -24.76 -5.27
CA ILE A 3 -6.20 -23.70 -4.63
C ILE A 3 -7.65 -24.16 -4.43
N ASP A 4 -8.18 -23.88 -3.25
CA ASP A 4 -9.58 -24.13 -2.91
C ASP A 4 -10.21 -22.91 -2.20
N GLN A 5 -11.47 -23.03 -1.78
CA GLN A 5 -12.18 -21.98 -1.04
C GLN A 5 -11.59 -21.72 0.36
N SER A 6 -10.95 -22.71 0.98
CA SER A 6 -10.28 -22.51 2.27
C SER A 6 -9.11 -21.54 2.15
N HIS A 7 -8.37 -21.57 1.03
CA HIS A 7 -7.29 -20.64 0.73
C HIS A 7 -7.81 -19.21 0.55
N LYS A 8 -8.97 -19.03 -0.09
CA LYS A 8 -9.63 -17.72 -0.20
C LYS A 8 -9.95 -17.13 1.17
N ARG A 9 -10.51 -17.94 2.08
CA ARG A 9 -10.77 -17.49 3.46
C ARG A 9 -9.49 -17.18 4.23
N LYS A 10 -8.45 -18.01 4.12
CA LYS A 10 -7.14 -17.77 4.75
C LYS A 10 -6.51 -16.45 4.25
N PHE A 11 -6.58 -16.19 2.94
CA PHE A 11 -6.14 -14.93 2.37
C PHE A 11 -6.93 -13.75 2.94
N ALA A 12 -8.27 -13.85 2.99
CA ALA A 12 -9.12 -12.81 3.57
C ALA A 12 -8.79 -12.53 5.04
N VAL A 13 -8.55 -13.57 5.85
CA VAL A 13 -8.11 -13.42 7.26
C VAL A 13 -6.77 -12.70 7.34
N PHE A 14 -5.77 -13.12 6.55
CA PHE A 14 -4.46 -12.48 6.52
C PHE A 14 -4.57 -11.00 6.12
N TYR A 15 -5.29 -10.71 5.05
CA TYR A 15 -5.55 -9.36 4.57
C TYR A 15 -6.24 -8.50 5.65
N THR A 16 -7.30 -9.01 6.29
CA THR A 16 -8.02 -8.30 7.35
C THR A 16 -7.13 -8.05 8.56
N ALA A 17 -6.27 -9.00 8.94
CA ALA A 17 -5.31 -8.80 10.03
C ALA A 17 -4.32 -7.68 9.71
N CYS A 18 -3.73 -7.66 8.51
CA CYS A 18 -2.86 -6.56 8.07
C CYS A 18 -3.61 -5.22 8.06
N PHE A 19 -4.86 -5.21 7.61
CA PHE A 19 -5.70 -4.01 7.61
C PHE A 19 -5.91 -3.48 9.02
N LEU A 20 -6.28 -4.33 9.98
CA LEU A 20 -6.52 -3.93 11.37
C LEU A 20 -5.27 -3.34 12.04
N VAL A 21 -4.09 -3.88 11.74
CA VAL A 21 -2.81 -3.31 12.21
C VAL A 21 -2.60 -1.91 11.64
N SER A 22 -2.87 -1.72 10.34
CA SER A 22 -2.77 -0.40 9.71
C SER A 22 -3.82 0.59 10.23
N TYR A 23 -5.05 0.13 10.48
CA TYR A 23 -6.11 0.94 11.07
C TYR A 23 -5.74 1.39 12.48
N ALA A 24 -5.23 0.46 13.31
CA ALA A 24 -4.74 0.77 14.65
C ALA A 24 -3.62 1.82 14.59
N TRP A 25 -2.69 1.70 13.63
CA TRP A 25 -1.66 2.70 13.43
C TRP A 25 -2.25 4.08 13.06
N LEU A 26 -3.22 4.15 12.15
CA LEU A 26 -3.89 5.42 11.82
C LEU A 26 -4.58 6.03 13.04
N PHE A 27 -5.28 5.22 13.83
CA PHE A 27 -5.96 5.63 15.05
C PHE A 27 -4.99 6.22 16.09
N PHE A 28 -3.89 5.52 16.37
CA PHE A 28 -2.89 5.97 17.36
C PHE A 28 -2.06 7.17 16.88
N ASN A 29 -2.02 7.45 15.58
CA ASN A 29 -1.34 8.62 15.02
C ASN A 29 -2.31 9.79 14.74
N HIS A 30 -3.57 9.71 15.18
CA HIS A 30 -4.57 10.75 14.97
C HIS A 30 -4.83 11.08 13.49
N LEU A 31 -4.81 10.05 12.63
CA LEU A 31 -4.94 10.18 11.17
C LEU A 31 -6.33 9.79 10.65
N LEU A 32 -7.27 9.42 11.52
CA LEU A 32 -8.66 9.15 11.12
C LEU A 32 -9.47 10.45 11.02
N PHE A 33 -10.55 10.46 10.24
CA PHE A 33 -11.30 11.69 9.97
C PHE A 33 -11.81 12.39 11.23
N HIS A 34 -12.34 11.63 12.20
CA HIS A 34 -12.87 12.21 13.44
C HIS A 34 -11.78 12.83 14.34
N GLN A 35 -10.51 12.47 14.12
CA GLN A 35 -9.36 12.98 14.87
C GLN A 35 -8.70 14.16 14.15
N LEU A 36 -8.90 14.27 12.84
CA LEU A 36 -8.31 15.32 12.03
C LEU A 36 -9.03 16.66 12.21
N GLN A 37 -8.24 17.74 12.27
CA GLN A 37 -8.74 19.12 12.27
C GLN A 37 -8.11 19.89 11.09
N PRO A 38 -8.48 19.55 9.83
CA PRO A 38 -7.83 20.08 8.66
C PRO A 38 -8.18 21.56 8.44
N VAL A 39 -7.17 22.43 8.53
CA VAL A 39 -7.34 23.87 8.25
C VAL A 39 -7.50 24.10 6.75
N PHE A 40 -6.68 23.43 5.94
CA PHE A 40 -6.66 23.52 4.47
C PHE A 40 -6.85 22.14 3.83
N PHE A 41 -7.30 22.15 2.56
CA PHE A 41 -7.34 20.97 1.72
C PHE A 41 -6.12 20.97 0.80
N LEU A 42 -5.40 19.85 0.74
CA LEU A 42 -4.32 19.63 -0.20
C LEU A 42 -4.92 19.24 -1.54
N ASN A 43 -4.92 20.18 -2.49
CA ASN A 43 -5.29 19.87 -3.86
C ASN A 43 -4.13 19.18 -4.57
N ARG A 44 -4.28 17.88 -4.83
CA ARG A 44 -3.34 17.10 -5.64
C ARG A 44 -3.83 17.15 -7.10
N LEU A 45 -2.90 17.09 -8.06
CA LEU A 45 -3.21 17.00 -9.50
C LEU A 45 -3.78 15.62 -9.86
N ASP A 46 -4.86 15.22 -9.20
CA ASP A 46 -5.59 13.97 -9.38
C ASP A 46 -7.01 14.32 -9.85
N LEU A 47 -7.36 13.87 -11.06
CA LEU A 47 -8.66 14.17 -11.67
C LEU A 47 -9.81 13.63 -10.82
N THR A 48 -9.66 12.44 -10.23
CA THR A 48 -10.69 11.80 -9.42
C THR A 48 -10.92 12.56 -8.11
N LEU A 49 -9.85 13.04 -7.47
CA LEU A 49 -9.99 13.90 -6.29
C LEU A 49 -10.66 15.23 -6.64
N ASN A 50 -10.30 15.83 -7.78
CA ASN A 50 -10.93 17.07 -8.25
C ASN A 50 -12.43 16.91 -8.50
N LEU A 51 -12.87 15.76 -9.02
CA LEU A 51 -14.30 15.46 -9.14
C LEU A 51 -14.99 15.43 -7.77
N PHE A 52 -14.37 14.84 -6.75
CA PHE A 52 -14.92 14.91 -5.39
C PHE A 52 -15.00 16.34 -4.88
N PHE A 53 -14.00 17.18 -5.17
CA PHE A 53 -14.03 18.57 -4.77
C PHE A 53 -15.22 19.35 -5.33
N VAL A 54 -15.62 19.06 -6.57
CA VAL A 54 -16.81 19.66 -7.20
C VAL A 54 -18.10 19.23 -6.48
N THR A 55 -18.17 18.01 -5.96
CA THR A 55 -19.37 17.54 -5.23
C THR A 55 -19.54 18.17 -3.84
N GLY A 56 -18.48 18.75 -3.28
CA GLY A 56 -18.48 19.31 -1.93
C GLY A 56 -18.43 18.26 -0.80
N ILE A 57 -18.28 16.97 -1.11
CA ILE A 57 -18.24 15.88 -0.11
C ILE A 57 -17.14 16.08 0.94
N GLN A 58 -15.99 16.64 0.55
CA GLN A 58 -14.89 16.98 1.44
C GLN A 58 -15.28 18.04 2.48
N GLN A 59 -16.13 19.01 2.09
CA GLN A 59 -16.64 20.02 3.02
C GLN A 59 -17.70 19.42 3.95
N ALA A 60 -18.58 18.57 3.42
CA ALA A 60 -19.57 17.87 4.22
C ALA A 60 -18.92 17.00 5.32
N ILE A 61 -17.86 16.26 4.98
CA ILE A 61 -17.07 15.47 5.95
C ILE A 61 -16.40 16.40 6.96
N LYS A 62 -15.71 17.46 6.51
CA LYS A 62 -15.03 18.40 7.42
C LYS A 62 -16.00 19.03 8.44
N ASN A 63 -17.18 19.43 8.00
CA ASN A 63 -18.11 20.23 8.81
C ASN A 63 -19.04 19.38 9.70
N ASN A 64 -19.02 18.04 9.57
CA ASN A 64 -19.94 17.17 10.30
C ASN A 64 -19.20 15.98 10.96
N TYR A 65 -19.04 16.06 12.28
CA TYR A 65 -18.40 15.01 13.09
C TYR A 65 -19.08 13.63 12.94
N GLY A 66 -20.41 13.60 12.81
CA GLY A 66 -21.14 12.35 12.61
C GLY A 66 -20.78 11.67 11.30
N ILE A 67 -20.57 12.43 10.23
CA ILE A 67 -20.12 11.90 8.93
C ILE A 67 -18.67 11.40 9.04
N GLN A 68 -17.79 12.12 9.73
CA GLN A 68 -16.40 11.67 9.95
C GLN A 68 -16.36 10.32 10.65
N LEU A 69 -17.09 10.19 11.76
CA LEU A 69 -17.17 8.95 12.52
C LEU A 69 -17.79 7.82 11.69
N LEU A 70 -18.84 8.10 10.92
CA LEU A 70 -19.43 7.12 10.01
C LEU A 70 -18.42 6.60 8.98
N PHE A 71 -17.63 7.48 8.36
CA PHE A 71 -16.59 7.07 7.41
C PHE A 71 -15.53 6.19 8.08
N ASP A 72 -15.06 6.58 9.26
CA ASP A 72 -14.05 5.81 10.00
C ASP A 72 -14.56 4.45 10.47
N LEU A 73 -15.83 4.37 10.89
CA LEU A 73 -16.49 3.11 11.26
C LEU A 73 -16.71 2.22 10.05
N LEU A 74 -17.17 2.77 8.91
CA LEU A 74 -17.31 2.00 7.67
C LEU A 74 -15.96 1.47 7.19
N TYR A 75 -14.91 2.29 7.26
CA TYR A 75 -13.54 1.88 6.92
C TYR A 75 -13.08 0.69 7.77
N LEU A 76 -13.39 0.68 9.07
CA LEU A 76 -13.07 -0.44 9.96
C LEU A 76 -13.94 -1.69 9.70
N LEU A 77 -15.25 -1.50 9.48
CA LEU A 77 -16.21 -2.60 9.42
C LEU A 77 -16.20 -3.35 8.09
N LEU A 78 -15.93 -2.68 6.96
CA LEU A 78 -15.96 -3.31 5.63
C LEU A 78 -15.02 -4.53 5.46
N PRO A 79 -13.76 -4.54 5.92
CA PRO A 79 -12.93 -5.75 5.86
C PRO A 79 -13.47 -6.88 6.74
N LEU A 80 -14.06 -6.57 7.89
CA LEU A 80 -14.67 -7.55 8.79
C LEU A 80 -15.94 -8.16 8.17
N LEU A 81 -16.79 -7.32 7.56
CA LEU A 81 -17.97 -7.75 6.82
C LEU A 81 -17.58 -8.59 5.60
N THR A 82 -16.57 -8.17 4.83
CA THR A 82 -16.04 -8.94 3.70
C THR A 82 -15.60 -10.34 4.14
N LEU A 83 -14.91 -10.45 5.28
CA LEU A 83 -14.52 -11.73 5.87
C LEU A 83 -15.74 -12.57 6.29
N GLY A 84 -16.74 -11.96 6.94
CA GLY A 84 -17.96 -12.65 7.37
C GLY A 84 -18.81 -13.16 6.19
N PHE A 85 -18.87 -12.42 5.09
CA PHE A 85 -19.64 -12.75 3.90
C PHE A 85 -18.85 -13.54 2.84
N ILE A 86 -17.60 -13.93 3.10
CA ILE A 86 -16.69 -14.47 2.08
C ILE A 86 -17.20 -15.72 1.36
N ASN A 87 -17.95 -16.57 2.08
CA ASN A 87 -18.55 -17.81 1.55
C ASN A 87 -20.02 -17.63 1.13
N SER A 88 -20.57 -16.42 1.25
CA SER A 88 -21.94 -16.12 0.86
C SER A 88 -22.04 -15.73 -0.62
N ARG A 89 -23.24 -15.84 -1.20
CA ARG A 89 -23.54 -15.33 -2.55
C ARG A 89 -23.25 -13.82 -2.69
N ARG A 90 -23.26 -13.07 -1.59
CA ARG A 90 -23.02 -11.62 -1.54
C ARG A 90 -21.55 -11.26 -1.30
N GLY A 91 -20.66 -12.24 -1.07
CA GLY A 91 -19.27 -11.99 -0.71
C GLY A 91 -18.52 -11.15 -1.74
N GLY A 92 -18.75 -11.42 -3.02
CA GLY A 92 -18.12 -10.65 -4.10
C GLY A 92 -18.56 -9.19 -4.15
N ILE A 93 -19.84 -8.92 -3.90
CA ILE A 93 -20.38 -7.55 -3.83
C ILE A 93 -19.77 -6.80 -2.63
N MET A 94 -19.70 -7.46 -1.46
CA MET A 94 -19.09 -6.85 -0.28
C MET A 94 -17.61 -6.51 -0.51
N ALA A 95 -16.86 -7.40 -1.16
CA ALA A 95 -15.46 -7.16 -1.51
C ALA A 95 -15.28 -5.99 -2.49
N ALA A 96 -16.17 -5.86 -3.49
CA ALA A 96 -16.15 -4.74 -4.44
C ALA A 96 -16.52 -3.41 -3.76
N LEU A 97 -17.57 -3.40 -2.94
CA LEU A 97 -17.94 -2.23 -2.13
C LEU A 97 -16.80 -1.80 -1.21
N HIS A 98 -16.12 -2.76 -0.60
CA HIS A 98 -14.96 -2.50 0.23
C HIS A 98 -13.81 -1.85 -0.56
N ALA A 99 -13.45 -2.37 -1.74
CA ALA A 99 -12.43 -1.74 -2.59
C ALA A 99 -12.79 -0.31 -3.00
N VAL A 100 -14.02 -0.10 -3.47
CA VAL A 100 -14.50 1.22 -3.92
C VAL A 100 -14.54 2.19 -2.76
N PHE A 101 -15.05 1.78 -1.59
CA PHE A 101 -15.07 2.62 -0.40
C PHE A 101 -13.65 2.99 0.03
N ASN A 102 -12.70 2.06 0.03
CA ASN A 102 -11.31 2.35 0.39
C ASN A 102 -10.65 3.33 -0.58
N LEU A 103 -11.00 3.28 -1.88
CA LEU A 103 -10.54 4.28 -2.85
C LEU A 103 -11.06 5.68 -2.50
N VAL A 104 -12.36 5.79 -2.24
CA VAL A 104 -12.99 7.06 -1.84
C VAL A 104 -12.38 7.58 -0.53
N TYR A 105 -12.27 6.72 0.48
CA TYR A 105 -11.68 7.03 1.78
C TYR A 105 -10.23 7.52 1.62
N ALA A 106 -9.39 6.80 0.85
CA ALA A 106 -7.99 7.17 0.62
C ALA A 106 -7.83 8.48 -0.15
N LEU A 107 -8.64 8.71 -1.19
CA LEU A 107 -8.64 9.97 -1.94
C LEU A 107 -8.97 11.15 -1.03
N LEU A 108 -10.06 11.05 -0.27
CA LEU A 108 -10.46 12.09 0.66
C LEU A 108 -9.40 12.29 1.74
N LEU A 109 -8.92 11.23 2.39
CA LEU A 109 -7.90 11.31 3.43
C LEU A 109 -6.60 11.94 2.93
N SER A 110 -6.20 11.65 1.69
CA SER A 110 -5.01 12.26 1.06
C SER A 110 -5.16 13.76 0.76
N SER A 111 -6.40 14.27 0.78
CA SER A 111 -6.70 15.70 0.67
C SER A 111 -6.68 16.43 2.01
N PHE A 112 -6.88 15.70 3.12
CA PHE A 112 -6.80 16.26 4.47
C PHE A 112 -5.44 16.08 5.12
N THR A 113 -4.63 15.16 4.62
CA THR A 113 -3.34 14.77 5.22
C THR A 113 -2.22 14.72 4.18
N PRO A 114 -0.96 14.83 4.61
CA PRO A 114 0.19 14.61 3.71
C PRO A 114 0.27 13.20 3.12
N LEU A 115 -0.50 12.23 3.65
CA LEU A 115 -0.48 10.84 3.20
C LEU A 115 -0.82 10.75 1.71
N SER A 116 -0.02 9.99 0.97
CA SER A 116 -0.26 9.71 -0.44
C SER A 116 -1.27 8.57 -0.59
N ILE A 117 -2.13 8.66 -1.61
CA ILE A 117 -3.01 7.56 -2.02
C ILE A 117 -2.24 6.28 -2.33
N ALA A 118 -1.00 6.39 -2.81
CA ALA A 118 -0.13 5.25 -3.06
C ALA A 118 0.13 4.43 -1.78
N GLY A 119 0.11 5.06 -0.60
CA GLY A 119 0.21 4.39 0.69
C GLY A 119 -0.97 3.48 1.01
N PHE A 120 -2.10 3.62 0.30
CA PHE A 120 -3.34 2.84 0.49
C PHE A 120 -3.59 1.81 -0.62
N ALA A 121 -2.66 1.65 -1.58
CA ALA A 121 -2.88 0.83 -2.76
C ALA A 121 -3.28 -0.62 -2.44
N GLY A 122 -2.68 -1.24 -1.42
CA GLY A 122 -3.08 -2.60 -0.99
C GLY A 122 -4.51 -2.69 -0.47
N TRP A 123 -5.01 -1.64 0.19
CA TRP A 123 -6.39 -1.57 0.68
C TRP A 123 -7.40 -1.37 -0.44
N ILE A 124 -6.99 -0.73 -1.53
CA ILE A 124 -7.82 -0.49 -2.72
C ILE A 124 -7.82 -1.72 -3.64
N LEU A 125 -6.66 -2.33 -3.87
CA LEU A 125 -6.46 -3.34 -4.90
C LEU A 125 -6.78 -4.76 -4.44
N LEU A 126 -6.37 -5.15 -3.22
CA LEU A 126 -6.47 -6.54 -2.80
C LEU A 126 -7.90 -7.06 -2.52
N PRO A 127 -8.89 -6.24 -2.11
CA PRO A 127 -10.27 -6.75 -2.00
C PRO A 127 -10.81 -7.27 -3.34
N TRP A 128 -10.32 -6.78 -4.48
CA TRP A 128 -10.71 -7.31 -5.81
C TRP A 128 -10.40 -8.80 -5.98
N ILE A 129 -9.37 -9.32 -5.29
CA ILE A 129 -9.05 -10.76 -5.27
C ILE A 129 -10.22 -11.58 -4.72
N LEU A 130 -11.00 -11.01 -3.79
CA LEU A 130 -12.08 -11.68 -3.10
C LEU A 130 -13.42 -11.62 -3.86
N VAL A 131 -13.49 -10.85 -4.95
CA VAL A 131 -14.70 -10.67 -5.75
C VAL A 131 -15.17 -11.95 -6.44
N PRO A 132 -14.30 -12.74 -7.11
CA PRO A 132 -14.73 -13.96 -7.78
C PRO A 132 -15.24 -15.02 -6.81
N SER A 133 -16.40 -15.60 -7.10
CA SER A 133 -16.98 -16.70 -6.29
C SER A 133 -16.29 -18.04 -6.54
N SER A 134 -15.68 -18.25 -7.71
CA SER A 134 -15.01 -19.50 -8.07
C SER A 134 -13.54 -19.51 -7.60
N ALA A 135 -13.03 -20.70 -7.23
CA ALA A 135 -11.63 -20.88 -6.87
C ALA A 135 -10.69 -20.50 -8.03
N LYS A 136 -11.08 -20.82 -9.27
CA LYS A 136 -10.34 -20.46 -10.49
C LYS A 136 -10.28 -18.94 -10.71
N GLY A 137 -11.37 -18.23 -10.47
CA GLY A 137 -11.38 -16.76 -10.53
C GLY A 137 -10.50 -16.13 -9.45
N PHE A 138 -10.56 -16.64 -8.23
CA PHE A 138 -9.67 -16.23 -7.13
C PHE A 138 -8.18 -16.47 -7.48
N TYR A 139 -7.84 -17.63 -8.04
CA TYR A 139 -6.49 -17.95 -8.52
C TYR A 139 -5.98 -16.92 -9.54
N PHE A 140 -6.74 -16.64 -10.59
CA PHE A 140 -6.31 -15.66 -11.62
C PHE A 140 -6.21 -14.24 -11.08
N MET A 141 -7.16 -13.81 -10.24
CA MET A 141 -7.12 -12.45 -9.71
C MET A 141 -5.95 -12.25 -8.74
N MET A 142 -5.61 -13.26 -7.94
CA MET A 142 -4.41 -13.26 -7.10
C MET A 142 -3.13 -13.18 -7.95
N HIS A 143 -3.06 -13.91 -9.07
CA HIS A 143 -1.94 -13.80 -10.01
C HIS A 143 -1.86 -12.45 -10.71
N ALA A 144 -2.99 -11.87 -11.11
CA ALA A 144 -3.04 -10.51 -11.67
C ALA A 144 -2.50 -9.49 -10.66
N MET A 145 -2.92 -9.57 -9.39
CA MET A 145 -2.44 -8.68 -8.33
C MET A 145 -0.96 -8.87 -8.01
N ARG A 146 -0.45 -10.11 -8.08
CA ARG A 146 1.00 -10.35 -8.03
C ARG A 146 1.72 -9.58 -9.14
N TYR A 147 1.27 -9.66 -10.40
CA TYR A 147 1.93 -8.95 -11.50
C TYR A 147 1.81 -7.43 -11.39
N ILE A 148 0.67 -6.91 -10.93
CA ILE A 148 0.50 -5.49 -10.63
C ILE A 148 1.52 -5.04 -9.58
N PHE A 149 1.68 -5.80 -8.50
CA PHE A 149 2.68 -5.51 -7.47
C PHE A 149 4.11 -5.49 -8.04
N LEU A 150 4.48 -6.51 -8.82
CA LEU A 150 5.79 -6.56 -9.48
C LEU A 150 6.01 -5.35 -10.40
N LEU A 151 4.97 -4.94 -11.12
CA LEU A 151 5.00 -3.78 -12.01
C LEU A 151 5.23 -2.49 -11.22
N PHE A 152 4.58 -2.29 -10.07
CA PHE A 152 4.79 -1.09 -9.25
C PHE A 152 6.23 -0.95 -8.81
N PHE A 153 6.83 -2.01 -8.27
CA PHE A 153 8.22 -1.96 -7.80
C PHE A 153 9.21 -1.80 -8.95
N PHE A 154 9.05 -2.58 -10.02
CA PHE A 154 9.92 -2.47 -11.18
C PHE A 154 9.82 -1.09 -11.85
N SER A 155 8.61 -0.56 -12.00
CA SER A 155 8.40 0.76 -12.59
C SER A 155 8.92 1.90 -11.74
N ALA A 156 8.90 1.78 -10.40
CA ALA A 156 9.53 2.75 -9.50
C ALA A 156 11.04 2.85 -9.75
N GLY A 157 11.73 1.72 -9.94
CA GLY A 157 13.14 1.69 -10.30
C GLY A 157 13.42 2.29 -11.68
N LEU A 158 12.60 1.94 -12.68
CA LEU A 158 12.70 2.53 -14.02
C LEU A 158 12.48 4.04 -14.03
N TRP A 159 11.58 4.55 -13.20
CA TRP A 159 11.32 5.99 -13.11
C TRP A 159 12.53 6.75 -12.55
N LYS A 160 13.25 6.18 -11.59
CA LYS A 160 14.51 6.75 -11.06
C LYS A 160 15.61 6.83 -12.12
N ILE A 161 15.66 5.86 -13.04
CA ILE A 161 16.58 5.88 -14.19
C ILE A 161 16.12 6.93 -15.20
N ARG A 162 14.85 6.89 -15.62
CA ARG A 162 14.28 7.77 -16.65
C ARG A 162 14.41 9.25 -16.31
N THR A 163 14.18 9.61 -15.05
CA THR A 163 14.31 11.00 -14.58
C THR A 163 15.76 11.46 -14.44
N GLY A 164 16.73 10.57 -14.67
CA GLY A 164 18.15 10.83 -14.44
C GLY A 164 18.54 10.87 -12.96
N ALA A 165 17.59 10.67 -12.04
CA ALA A 165 17.81 10.77 -10.60
C ALA A 165 18.91 9.81 -10.10
N LEU A 166 19.03 8.63 -10.71
CA LEU A 166 20.09 7.66 -10.41
C LEU A 166 21.50 8.16 -10.69
N PHE A 167 21.67 9.13 -11.59
CA PHE A 167 23.00 9.63 -11.97
C PHE A 167 23.43 10.86 -11.18
N HIS A 168 22.58 11.35 -10.26
CA HIS A 168 22.86 12.51 -9.42
C HIS A 168 23.22 12.08 -8.00
N SER A 169 24.50 12.20 -7.62
CA SER A 169 24.99 11.78 -6.30
C SER A 169 24.35 12.54 -5.12
N GLY A 170 23.82 13.74 -5.35
CA GLY A 170 23.11 14.53 -4.34
C GLY A 170 21.63 14.18 -4.15
N GLN A 171 21.06 13.29 -4.98
CA GLN A 171 19.62 13.06 -5.04
C GLN A 171 19.04 12.57 -3.70
N MET A 172 19.68 11.58 -3.08
CA MET A 172 19.21 11.04 -1.81
C MET A 172 19.32 12.03 -0.66
N SER A 173 20.42 12.79 -0.59
CA SER A 173 20.55 13.84 0.43
C SER A 173 19.47 14.91 0.27
N ALA A 174 19.12 15.29 -0.97
CA ALA A 174 18.02 16.22 -1.23
C ALA A 174 16.66 15.65 -0.79
N ILE A 175 16.42 14.36 -1.08
CA ILE A 175 15.21 13.65 -0.63
C ILE A 175 15.12 13.65 0.90
N LEU A 176 16.22 13.33 1.61
CA LEU A 176 16.26 13.32 3.07
C LEU A 176 16.02 14.71 3.67
N VAL A 177 16.60 15.76 3.09
CA VAL A 177 16.34 17.15 3.52
C VAL A 177 14.86 17.47 3.35
N HIS A 178 14.27 17.17 2.20
CA HIS A 178 12.88 17.50 1.93
C HIS A 178 11.91 16.73 2.83
N GLN A 179 12.12 15.42 2.97
CA GLN A 179 11.27 14.53 3.75
C GLN A 179 11.32 14.83 5.26
N HIS A 180 12.50 15.21 5.77
CA HIS A 180 12.71 15.42 7.21
C HIS A 180 12.87 16.88 7.61
N ALA A 181 12.61 17.84 6.73
CA ALA A 181 12.80 19.28 6.98
C ALA A 181 12.18 19.73 8.31
N VAL A 182 10.90 19.40 8.53
CA VAL A 182 10.17 19.76 9.76
C VAL A 182 10.80 19.10 10.98
N TYR A 183 11.12 17.81 10.90
CA TYR A 183 11.71 17.08 12.02
C TYR A 183 13.11 17.58 12.39
N LEU A 184 13.92 17.92 11.39
CA LEU A 184 15.24 18.51 11.58
C LEU A 184 15.18 19.91 12.20
N ALA A 185 14.13 20.67 11.91
CA ALA A 185 13.89 21.98 12.51
C ALA A 185 13.37 21.88 13.96
N ASP A 186 12.41 20.99 14.21
CA ASP A 186 11.76 20.87 15.52
C ASP A 186 12.64 20.17 16.57
N ALA A 187 13.45 19.20 16.15
CA ALA A 187 14.25 18.36 17.07
C ALA A 187 15.69 18.12 16.57
N PRO A 188 16.52 19.16 16.36
CA PRO A 188 17.83 19.04 15.71
C PRO A 188 18.82 18.12 16.46
N GLY A 189 18.72 18.03 17.79
CA GLY A 189 19.63 17.22 18.64
C GLY A 189 19.21 15.77 18.84
N ASN A 190 18.03 15.35 18.34
CA ASN A 190 17.54 13.98 18.52
C ASN A 190 18.50 12.98 17.84
N TRP A 191 18.61 11.76 18.38
CA TRP A 191 19.42 10.69 17.79
C TRP A 191 19.06 10.43 16.31
N PHE A 192 17.76 10.45 15.98
CA PHE A 192 17.30 10.25 14.61
C PHE A 192 17.71 11.42 13.71
N SER A 193 17.53 12.67 14.18
CA SER A 193 17.99 13.87 13.45
C SER A 193 19.48 13.83 13.17
N ARG A 194 20.30 13.35 14.12
CA ARG A 194 21.75 13.18 13.92
C ARG A 194 22.08 12.14 12.84
N ILE A 195 21.34 11.03 12.78
CA ILE A 195 21.50 10.02 11.71
C ILE A 195 21.15 10.63 10.36
N ILE A 196 20.01 11.33 10.26
CA ILE A 196 19.57 11.96 9.01
C ILE A 196 20.57 13.05 8.58
N GLN A 197 21.03 13.90 9.49
CA GLN A 197 22.07 14.89 9.21
C GLN A 197 23.38 14.23 8.75
N TYR A 198 23.81 13.14 9.39
CA TYR A 198 24.99 12.38 8.97
C TYR A 198 24.85 11.91 7.53
N LEU A 199 23.72 11.31 7.17
CA LEU A 199 23.46 10.86 5.79
C LEU A 199 23.42 12.03 4.80
N ILE A 200 22.78 13.15 5.15
CA ILE A 200 22.73 14.35 4.31
C ILE A 200 24.15 14.86 4.01
N MET A 201 25.01 14.92 5.03
CA MET A 201 26.39 15.40 4.90
C MET A 201 27.30 14.41 4.15
N HIS A 202 27.05 13.10 4.27
CA HIS A 202 27.83 12.05 3.61
C HIS A 202 27.15 11.59 2.31
N LYS A 203 27.20 12.46 1.28
CA LYS A 203 26.55 12.25 -0.02
C LYS A 203 26.84 10.89 -0.66
N ASN A 204 28.07 10.39 -0.57
CA ASN A 204 28.43 9.08 -1.16
C ASN A 204 27.70 7.90 -0.48
N ILE A 205 27.53 7.96 0.85
CA ILE A 205 26.81 6.92 1.60
C ILE A 205 25.33 6.98 1.24
N SER A 206 24.75 8.18 1.24
CA SER A 206 23.36 8.40 0.83
C SER A 206 23.11 7.97 -0.61
N TYR A 207 24.03 8.27 -1.52
CA TYR A 207 23.95 7.84 -2.91
C TYR A 207 24.01 6.31 -3.03
N LEU A 208 24.90 5.65 -2.29
CA LEU A 208 24.98 4.19 -2.28
C LEU A 208 23.66 3.57 -1.80
N LEU A 209 23.04 4.12 -0.75
CA LEU A 209 21.72 3.66 -0.29
C LEU A 209 20.66 3.81 -1.38
N TYR A 210 20.64 4.95 -2.08
CA TYR A 210 19.70 5.19 -3.18
C TYR A 210 19.91 4.24 -4.36
N LEU A 211 21.17 3.96 -4.70
CA LEU A 211 21.52 2.97 -5.71
C LEU A 211 21.06 1.57 -5.30
N LEU A 212 21.33 1.15 -4.06
CA LEU A 212 20.91 -0.16 -3.54
C LEU A 212 19.39 -0.33 -3.55
N VAL A 213 18.63 0.70 -3.13
CA VAL A 213 17.16 0.69 -3.19
C VAL A 213 16.66 0.61 -4.63
N THR A 214 17.28 1.36 -5.55
CA THR A 214 16.92 1.32 -6.97
C THR A 214 17.19 -0.06 -7.58
N LEU A 215 18.31 -0.69 -7.25
CA LEU A 215 18.63 -2.05 -7.69
C LEU A 215 17.65 -3.07 -7.10
N LEU A 216 17.30 -2.92 -5.81
CA LEU A 216 16.31 -3.78 -5.15
C LEU A 216 14.95 -3.72 -5.85
N GLU A 217 14.49 -2.53 -6.22
CA GLU A 217 13.26 -2.33 -7.01
C GLU A 217 13.33 -2.99 -8.39
N LEU A 218 14.46 -2.87 -9.09
CA LEU A 218 14.64 -3.45 -10.42
C LEU A 218 14.62 -4.98 -10.40
N VAL A 219 15.09 -5.62 -9.32
CA VAL A 219 15.08 -7.09 -9.17
C VAL A 219 13.67 -7.68 -9.23
N PHE A 220 12.62 -6.90 -8.94
CA PHE A 220 11.23 -7.36 -9.08
C PHE A 220 10.86 -7.75 -10.52
N VAL A 221 11.64 -7.33 -11.53
CA VAL A 221 11.47 -7.79 -12.92
C VAL A 221 11.57 -9.32 -13.03
N ALA A 222 12.40 -9.96 -12.22
CA ALA A 222 12.58 -11.42 -12.22
C ALA A 222 11.27 -12.16 -11.89
N GLY A 223 10.38 -11.53 -11.11
CA GLY A 223 9.08 -12.09 -10.76
C GLY A 223 8.12 -12.23 -11.95
N PHE A 224 8.31 -11.47 -13.04
CA PHE A 224 7.49 -11.63 -14.24
C PHE A 224 7.77 -12.96 -14.95
N PHE A 225 9.03 -13.39 -14.94
CA PHE A 225 9.48 -14.57 -15.67
C PHE A 225 9.37 -15.86 -14.86
N THR A 226 9.42 -15.80 -13.54
CA THR A 226 9.37 -17.00 -12.70
C THR A 226 8.80 -16.75 -11.31
N LYS A 227 8.14 -17.77 -10.75
CA LYS A 227 7.67 -17.82 -9.36
C LYS A 227 8.71 -18.38 -8.38
N LYS A 228 9.83 -18.93 -8.89
CA LYS A 228 10.89 -19.55 -8.06
C LYS A 228 11.48 -18.56 -7.05
N TYR A 229 11.53 -17.28 -7.41
CA TYR A 229 12.11 -16.23 -6.58
C TYR A 229 11.11 -15.49 -5.67
N ASP A 230 9.82 -15.87 -5.66
CA ASP A 230 8.78 -15.18 -4.86
C ASP A 230 9.13 -15.08 -3.38
N ARG A 231 9.85 -16.08 -2.86
CA ARG A 231 10.33 -16.14 -1.46
C ARG A 231 11.37 -15.04 -1.18
N TRP A 232 12.28 -14.82 -2.12
CA TRP A 232 13.32 -13.79 -2.04
C TRP A 232 12.75 -12.40 -2.31
N LEU A 233 11.88 -12.26 -3.31
CA LEU A 233 11.19 -11.00 -3.62
C LEU A 233 10.35 -10.52 -2.43
N ALA A 234 9.66 -11.43 -1.75
CA ALA A 234 8.95 -11.12 -0.50
C ALA A 234 9.91 -10.62 0.60
N GLY A 235 11.08 -11.25 0.75
CA GLY A 235 12.11 -10.80 1.71
C GLY A 235 12.66 -9.41 1.38
N PHE A 236 12.97 -9.14 0.11
CA PHE A 236 13.40 -7.82 -0.35
C PHE A 236 12.32 -6.75 -0.15
N PHE A 237 11.06 -7.10 -0.37
CA PHE A 237 9.95 -6.19 -0.11
C PHE A 237 9.80 -5.87 1.39
N VAL A 238 9.92 -6.86 2.28
CA VAL A 238 9.90 -6.61 3.73
C VAL A 238 11.06 -5.69 4.14
N LEU A 239 12.26 -5.94 3.61
CA LEU A 239 13.42 -5.08 3.85
C LEU A 239 13.18 -3.65 3.38
N PHE A 240 12.59 -3.48 2.18
CA PHE A 240 12.21 -2.19 1.63
C PHE A 240 11.24 -1.45 2.56
N VAL A 241 10.13 -2.08 2.96
CA VAL A 241 9.13 -1.48 3.87
C VAL A 241 9.74 -1.09 5.21
N LEU A 242 10.61 -1.93 5.78
CA LEU A 242 11.31 -1.62 7.03
C LEU A 242 12.24 -0.42 6.87
N PHE A 243 12.99 -0.36 5.77
CA PHE A 243 13.91 0.73 5.50
C PHE A 243 13.17 2.06 5.27
N ASP A 244 12.09 2.05 4.49
CA ASP A 244 11.24 3.24 4.31
C ASP A 244 10.57 3.68 5.61
N PHE A 245 10.14 2.73 6.44
CA PHE A 245 9.54 3.07 7.72
C PHE A 245 10.56 3.68 8.70
N VAL A 246 11.74 3.08 8.82
CA VAL A 246 12.77 3.53 9.77
C VAL A 246 13.47 4.80 9.27
N LEU A 247 13.94 4.79 8.02
CA LEU A 247 14.72 5.90 7.48
C LEU A 247 13.83 7.01 6.94
N MET A 248 12.88 6.68 6.05
CA MET A 248 12.07 7.70 5.37
C MET A 248 10.84 8.13 6.18
N ARG A 249 10.50 7.39 7.25
CA ARG A 249 9.27 7.54 8.03
C ARG A 249 8.01 7.47 7.17
N ILE A 250 8.07 6.71 6.08
CA ILE A 250 6.93 6.48 5.18
C ILE A 250 6.25 5.17 5.59
N ASN A 251 4.94 5.23 5.80
CA ASN A 251 4.16 4.06 6.14
C ASN A 251 3.66 3.34 4.86
N TYR A 252 4.15 2.12 4.64
CA TYR A 252 3.71 1.21 3.58
C TYR A 252 3.01 -0.05 4.09
N PHE A 253 2.37 -0.01 5.27
CA PHE A 253 1.70 -1.18 5.86
C PHE A 253 0.60 -1.76 4.95
N ALA A 254 -0.06 -0.95 4.13
CA ALA A 254 -1.00 -1.44 3.12
C ALA A 254 -0.39 -2.41 2.13
N TRP A 255 0.87 -2.19 1.78
CA TRP A 255 1.56 -3.02 0.82
C TRP A 255 1.95 -4.38 1.41
N VAL A 256 2.08 -4.49 2.74
CA VAL A 256 2.42 -5.76 3.42
C VAL A 256 1.40 -6.86 3.10
N ALA A 257 0.14 -6.50 2.87
CA ALA A 257 -0.89 -7.46 2.49
C ALA A 257 -0.64 -8.13 1.12
N PHE A 258 0.15 -7.53 0.22
CA PHE A 258 0.58 -8.18 -1.03
C PHE A 258 1.52 -9.37 -0.82
N LEU A 259 2.12 -9.53 0.37
CA LEU A 259 2.85 -10.76 0.73
C LEU A 259 1.95 -11.99 0.63
N GLY A 260 0.65 -11.83 0.84
CA GLY A 260 -0.34 -12.88 0.60
C GLY A 260 -0.28 -13.37 -0.85
N CYS A 261 -0.17 -12.46 -1.83
CA CYS A 261 -0.10 -12.83 -3.24
C CYS A 261 1.13 -13.71 -3.54
N PHE A 262 2.30 -13.42 -2.95
CA PHE A 262 3.50 -14.26 -3.10
C PHE A 262 3.43 -15.59 -2.36
N TRP A 263 2.69 -15.64 -1.24
CA TRP A 263 2.52 -16.87 -0.49
C TRP A 263 1.59 -17.83 -1.23
N PHE A 264 0.43 -17.33 -1.68
CA PHE A 264 -0.60 -18.15 -2.33
C PHE A 264 -0.31 -18.43 -3.82
N SER A 265 0.54 -17.63 -4.50
CA SER A 265 0.92 -17.84 -5.91
C SER A 265 1.57 -19.19 -6.23
N ARG A 266 2.07 -19.88 -5.21
CA ARG A 266 2.73 -21.19 -5.33
C ARG A 266 1.79 -22.37 -5.51
N HIS A 267 0.50 -22.16 -5.23
CA HIS A 267 -0.50 -23.20 -5.37
C HIS A 267 -0.87 -23.39 -6.84
N GLU A 268 -1.38 -24.56 -7.16
CA GLU A 268 -1.73 -24.96 -8.52
C GLU A 268 -3.14 -24.50 -8.90
N GLU A 269 -3.37 -24.34 -10.20
CA GLU A 269 -4.67 -23.96 -10.74
C GLU A 269 -5.73 -25.03 -10.40
N PRO A 270 -6.92 -24.63 -9.93
CA PRO A 270 -8.03 -25.56 -9.72
C PRO A 270 -8.45 -26.24 -11.03
N GLY A 271 -8.47 -27.58 -11.05
CA GLY A 271 -8.90 -28.39 -12.20
C GLY A 271 -7.80 -28.74 -13.21
N ALA A 272 -6.53 -28.41 -12.95
CA ALA A 272 -5.42 -28.75 -13.85
C ALA A 272 -5.10 -30.26 -13.90
N GLU A 273 -5.58 -31.05 -12.94
CA GLU A 273 -5.36 -32.50 -12.88
C GLU A 273 -6.18 -33.27 -13.93
N GLU A 274 -7.34 -32.76 -14.35
CA GLU A 274 -8.23 -33.42 -15.32
C GLU A 274 -7.71 -33.39 -16.78
N ILE A 275 -6.69 -32.56 -17.07
CA ILE A 275 -6.17 -32.36 -18.44
C ILE A 275 -4.94 -33.27 -18.70
N LYS A 276 -4.40 -33.94 -17.66
CA LYS A 276 -3.20 -34.79 -17.76
C LYS A 276 -3.50 -36.28 -17.95
N THR A 277 -4.76 -36.65 -18.11
CA THR A 277 -5.24 -37.99 -18.49
C THR A 277 -5.66 -38.01 -19.95
#